data_AF-A0A8T2PCQ8-F1
#
_entry.id   AF-A0A8T2PCQ8-F1
#
_cell.length_a   1.000
_cell.length_b   1.000
_cell.length_c   1.000
_cell.angle_alpha   90.00
_cell.angle_beta   90.00
_cell.angle_gamma   90.00
#
_symmetry.space_group_name_H-M   'P 1'
#
loop_
_entity.id
_entity.type
_entity.pdbx_description
1 polymer ?
#
loop_
_entity_poly.entity_id
_entity_poly.type
_entity_poly.pdbx_seq_one_letter_code
_entity_poly.pdbx_strand_id
1 'polypeptide(L)'
;MKNLSIEDPAEAIHVGSLIAAQGYIFPISDHVLTLKDDGTFYRFQAPYYWPSNCWEPENTDYAIYLCKRTMQNKARLELADYEAENLARLQRAFARKWEFIFMQAEHQARIDRKQDKTERKILDSQERAFWDVHRPVPGCVNTTEMDIRKCRRIRNPHKVKKVGRGLPLTSHHSGAAVCVWSVYGVVEEGQTSSPAHTPSRPARKTTKEDISFLNTQLDRHCMKMSKVAESLMSYTEQFLDHDPFVCPPEPSNPWISEDCSLWDLESSNELTQRRVKKWGFSLDETLRDPAGRDQFLKFLESEFSSENLRFWLAVQDLKRRPLQDVPGRAQEIWQEFLADGAPSAINLDSHSYERT
;
A
#
# COMPACT_ATOMS: atom_id res chain seq x y z
N MET A 1 -7.82 6.35 -23.27
CA MET A 1 -9.29 6.39 -23.27
C MET A 1 -9.88 5.17 -23.98
N LYS A 2 -10.03 5.14 -25.32
CA LYS A 2 -10.75 4.07 -26.05
C LYS A 2 -10.30 2.63 -25.71
N ASN A 3 -9.00 2.35 -25.73
CA ASN A 3 -8.50 0.99 -25.53
C ASN A 3 -8.56 0.50 -24.07
N LEU A 4 -8.66 1.43 -23.11
CA LEU A 4 -8.70 1.13 -21.67
C LEU A 4 -10.08 1.42 -21.07
N SER A 5 -11.06 1.79 -21.89
CA SER A 5 -12.40 2.20 -21.46
C SER A 5 -12.40 3.26 -20.36
N ILE A 6 -11.45 4.21 -20.41
CA ILE A 6 -11.37 5.33 -19.45
C ILE A 6 -12.33 6.43 -19.90
N GLU A 7 -13.27 6.79 -19.02
CA GLU A 7 -14.29 7.82 -19.24
C GLU A 7 -13.77 9.23 -18.96
N ASP A 8 -13.05 9.43 -17.86
CA ASP A 8 -12.48 10.74 -17.48
C ASP A 8 -11.20 11.05 -18.26
N PRO A 9 -11.16 12.14 -19.06
CA PRO A 9 -9.94 12.58 -19.73
C PRO A 9 -8.78 12.85 -18.78
N ALA A 10 -9.05 13.36 -17.57
CA ALA A 10 -8.00 13.68 -16.59
C ALA A 10 -7.29 12.41 -16.11
N GLU A 11 -8.05 11.34 -15.84
CA GLU A 11 -7.50 10.00 -15.53
C GLU A 11 -6.62 9.49 -16.69
N ALA A 12 -7.08 9.62 -17.93
CA ALA A 12 -6.33 9.15 -19.09
C ALA A 12 -5.00 9.90 -19.28
N ILE A 13 -5.00 11.23 -19.10
CA ILE A 13 -3.79 12.06 -19.16
C ILE A 13 -2.86 11.71 -18.00
N HIS A 14 -3.39 11.45 -16.81
CA HIS A 14 -2.61 11.03 -15.65
C HIS A 14 -1.90 9.70 -15.90
N VAL A 15 -2.61 8.67 -16.36
CA VAL A 15 -2.03 7.36 -16.71
C VAL A 15 -0.95 7.53 -17.79
N GLY A 16 -1.24 8.31 -18.83
CA GLY A 16 -0.26 8.59 -19.88
C GLY A 16 0.99 9.32 -19.37
N SER A 17 0.83 10.25 -18.43
CA SER A 17 1.93 10.94 -17.78
C SER A 17 2.77 10.02 -16.91
N LEU A 18 2.16 9.05 -16.23
CA LEU A 18 2.91 8.01 -15.50
C LEU A 18 3.73 7.12 -16.44
N ILE A 19 3.16 6.74 -17.60
CA ILE A 19 3.89 5.97 -18.63
C ILE A 19 5.09 6.77 -19.16
N ALA A 20 4.91 8.09 -19.35
CA ALA A 20 5.99 8.98 -19.75
C ALA A 20 7.07 9.11 -18.67
N ALA A 21 6.68 9.30 -17.41
CA ALA A 21 7.59 9.43 -16.27
C ALA A 21 8.42 8.15 -16.00
N GLN A 22 7.90 6.99 -16.40
CA GLN A 22 8.64 5.71 -16.38
C GLN A 22 9.54 5.54 -17.62
N GLY A 23 9.52 6.47 -18.57
CA GLY A 23 10.40 6.47 -19.74
C GLY A 23 10.00 5.54 -20.88
N TYR A 24 8.74 5.08 -20.96
CA TYR A 24 8.28 4.29 -22.11
C TYR A 24 7.98 5.17 -23.34
N ILE A 25 7.51 6.39 -23.08
CA ILE A 25 7.33 7.45 -24.08
C ILE A 25 7.96 8.73 -23.54
N PHE A 26 8.39 9.64 -24.41
CA PHE A 26 8.98 10.89 -23.97
C PHE A 26 8.69 12.03 -24.96
N PRO A 27 8.53 13.28 -24.47
CA PRO A 27 8.39 14.45 -25.33
C PRO A 27 9.73 14.74 -26.04
N ILE A 28 9.66 15.07 -27.33
CA ILE A 28 10.87 15.26 -28.14
C ILE A 28 11.63 16.53 -27.75
N SER A 29 10.91 17.56 -27.30
CA SER A 29 11.42 18.92 -27.10
C SER A 29 11.61 19.33 -25.63
N ASP A 30 11.28 18.45 -24.67
CA ASP A 30 11.26 18.77 -23.24
C ASP A 30 12.00 17.66 -22.44
N HIS A 31 12.63 18.05 -21.34
CA HIS A 31 13.26 17.14 -20.38
C HIS A 31 12.27 16.64 -19.32
N VAL A 32 11.15 17.35 -19.12
CA VAL A 32 10.12 16.94 -18.17
C VAL A 32 9.23 15.86 -18.82
N LEU A 33 9.29 14.66 -18.25
CA LEU A 33 8.59 13.47 -18.77
C LEU A 33 7.11 13.43 -18.36
N THR A 34 6.30 14.31 -18.95
CA THR A 34 4.85 14.39 -18.71
C THR A 34 4.08 14.38 -20.03
N LEU A 35 2.85 13.84 -20.02
CA LEU A 35 1.97 13.87 -21.19
C LEU A 35 1.12 15.15 -21.18
N LYS A 36 1.00 15.78 -22.35
CA LYS A 36 0.24 17.02 -22.59
C LYS A 36 -0.75 16.77 -23.73
N ASP A 37 -1.99 17.26 -23.58
CA ASP A 37 -3.06 17.17 -24.57
C ASP A 37 -3.16 18.46 -25.41
N ASP A 38 -2.03 18.87 -26.00
CA ASP A 38 -1.87 20.17 -26.69
C ASP A 38 -1.18 20.06 -28.07
N GLY A 39 -1.05 18.83 -28.59
CA GLY A 39 -0.34 18.55 -29.85
C GLY A 39 1.18 18.41 -29.70
N THR A 40 1.73 18.40 -28.48
CA THR A 40 3.14 18.07 -28.23
C THR A 40 3.52 16.72 -28.86
N PHE A 41 4.69 16.66 -29.51
CA PHE A 41 5.17 15.43 -30.14
C PHE A 41 5.91 14.53 -29.15
N TYR A 42 5.55 13.24 -29.16
CA TYR A 42 6.15 12.19 -28.34
C TYR A 42 6.81 11.12 -29.22
N ARG A 43 7.73 10.37 -28.61
CA ARG A 43 8.37 9.21 -29.22
C ARG A 43 8.38 8.03 -28.26
N PHE A 44 8.27 6.82 -28.80
CA PHE A 44 8.48 5.59 -28.03
C PHE A 44 9.97 5.37 -27.70
N GLN A 45 10.23 4.94 -26.47
CA GLN A 45 11.55 4.55 -26.04
C GLN A 45 11.93 3.16 -26.59
N ALA A 46 13.21 2.99 -26.93
CA ALA A 46 13.74 1.70 -27.33
C ALA A 46 13.66 0.70 -26.17
N PRO A 47 13.26 -0.56 -26.40
CA PRO A 47 13.15 -1.58 -25.33
C PRO A 47 14.44 -1.80 -24.54
N TYR A 48 15.60 -1.54 -25.14
CA TYR A 48 16.89 -1.55 -24.46
C TYR A 48 16.91 -0.63 -23.23
N TYR A 49 16.30 0.56 -23.32
CA TYR A 49 16.27 1.57 -22.25
C TYR A 49 15.07 1.43 -21.31
N TRP A 50 14.26 0.38 -21.42
CA TRP A 50 13.09 0.22 -20.54
C TRP A 50 13.51 -0.06 -19.09
N PRO A 51 12.79 0.49 -18.09
CA PRO A 51 13.08 0.24 -16.67
C PRO A 51 12.99 -1.23 -16.27
N SER A 52 12.21 -2.05 -17.00
CA SER A 52 12.10 -3.49 -16.77
C SER A 52 13.42 -4.24 -16.89
N ASN A 53 14.39 -3.68 -17.61
CA ASN A 53 15.75 -4.22 -17.71
C ASN A 53 16.57 -3.99 -16.44
N CYS A 54 15.97 -3.36 -15.41
CA CYS A 54 16.55 -3.16 -14.07
C CYS A 54 17.89 -2.43 -14.11
N TRP A 55 17.92 -1.34 -14.90
CA TRP A 55 19.08 -0.46 -15.00
C TRP A 55 19.40 0.18 -13.64
N GLU A 56 20.67 0.11 -13.24
CA GLU A 56 21.24 0.89 -12.14
C GLU A 56 22.43 1.70 -12.69
N PRO A 57 22.18 2.75 -13.51
CA PRO A 57 23.25 3.45 -14.19
C PRO A 57 24.13 4.21 -13.20
N GLU A 58 25.45 4.03 -13.36
CA GLU A 58 26.42 4.62 -12.46
C GLU A 58 26.65 6.10 -12.77
N ASN A 59 27.25 6.81 -11.80
CA ASN A 59 27.65 8.20 -12.01
C ASN A 59 28.77 8.34 -13.07
N THR A 60 29.55 7.28 -13.32
CA THR A 60 30.56 7.25 -14.39
C THR A 60 29.89 7.31 -15.76
N ASP A 61 28.82 6.53 -15.97
CA ASP A 61 28.07 6.49 -17.23
C ASP A 61 27.42 7.85 -17.52
N TYR A 62 26.86 8.49 -16.48
CA TYR A 62 26.27 9.82 -16.62
C TYR A 62 27.32 10.89 -16.97
N ALA A 63 28.52 10.80 -16.38
CA ALA A 63 29.63 11.68 -16.70
C ALA A 63 30.07 11.54 -18.18
N ILE A 64 30.14 10.30 -18.69
CA ILE A 64 30.45 10.02 -20.10
C ILE A 64 29.38 10.64 -21.00
N TYR A 65 28.10 10.45 -20.69
CA TYR A 65 26.98 11.01 -21.44
C TYR A 65 27.02 12.54 -21.53
N LEU A 66 27.16 13.23 -20.39
CA LEU A 66 27.24 14.69 -20.33
C LEU A 66 28.48 15.22 -21.05
N CYS A 67 29.64 14.58 -20.84
CA CYS A 67 30.87 14.90 -21.55
C CYS A 67 30.68 14.77 -23.07
N LYS A 68 30.13 13.65 -23.54
CA LYS A 68 29.83 13.41 -24.96
C LYS A 68 28.95 14.51 -25.56
N ARG A 69 27.92 14.97 -24.84
CA ARG A 69 27.03 16.06 -25.29
C ARG A 69 27.77 17.38 -25.49
N THR A 70 28.65 17.76 -24.55
CA THR A 70 29.44 18.99 -24.67
C THR A 70 30.36 19.00 -25.90
N MET A 71 30.79 17.82 -26.38
CA MET A 71 31.69 17.70 -27.54
C MET A 71 30.99 17.84 -28.90
N GLN A 72 29.66 17.83 -28.95
CA GLN A 72 28.92 17.83 -30.21
C GLN A 72 28.68 19.23 -30.79
N ASN A 73 28.88 20.31 -30.03
CA ASN A 73 28.72 21.71 -30.44
C ASN A 73 27.44 21.98 -31.27
N LYS A 74 26.29 21.52 -30.77
CA LYS A 74 24.97 21.72 -31.39
C LYS A 74 24.01 22.29 -30.35
N ALA A 75 23.32 23.37 -30.68
CA ALA A 75 22.35 24.02 -29.79
C ALA A 75 21.34 23.04 -29.15
N ARG A 76 20.79 22.10 -29.93
CA ARG A 76 19.83 21.08 -29.43
C ARG A 76 20.40 20.10 -28.39
N LEU A 77 21.72 20.06 -28.20
CA LEU A 77 22.43 19.17 -27.28
C LEU A 77 23.15 19.96 -26.17
N GLU A 78 23.00 21.27 -26.15
CA GLU A 78 23.50 22.12 -25.07
C GLU A 78 22.97 21.61 -23.74
N LEU A 79 23.81 21.66 -22.71
CA LEU A 79 23.43 21.23 -21.38
C LEU A 79 22.49 22.26 -20.78
N ALA A 80 21.41 21.79 -20.17
CA ALA A 80 20.63 22.65 -19.27
C ALA A 80 21.46 23.01 -18.03
N ASP A 81 21.07 24.06 -17.31
CA ASP A 81 21.83 24.57 -16.15
C ASP A 81 22.07 23.48 -15.08
N TYR A 82 21.04 22.67 -14.77
CA TYR A 82 21.15 21.57 -13.82
C TYR A 82 22.09 20.45 -14.31
N GLU A 83 22.16 20.21 -15.62
CA GLU A 83 23.07 19.23 -16.23
C GLU A 83 24.51 19.74 -16.17
N ALA A 84 24.73 21.03 -16.42
CA ALA A 84 26.04 21.66 -16.31
C ALA A 84 26.55 21.63 -14.86
N GLU A 85 25.69 21.90 -13.88
CA GLU A 85 26.03 21.78 -12.45
C GLU A 85 26.38 20.33 -12.09
N ASN A 86 25.59 19.35 -12.57
CA ASN A 86 25.88 17.94 -12.38
C ASN A 86 27.22 17.54 -13.00
N LEU A 87 27.53 18.01 -14.21
CA LEU A 87 28.82 17.78 -14.87
C LEU A 87 29.97 18.34 -14.04
N ALA A 88 29.86 19.58 -13.55
CA ALA A 88 30.88 20.20 -12.70
C ALA A 88 31.09 19.43 -11.39
N ARG A 89 30.02 18.87 -10.80
CA ARG A 89 30.10 17.99 -9.63
C ARG A 89 30.82 16.68 -9.95
N LEU A 90 30.50 16.06 -11.08
CA LEU A 90 31.11 14.80 -11.52
C LEU A 90 32.59 14.97 -11.88
N GLN A 91 32.97 16.08 -12.53
CA GLN A 91 34.36 16.43 -12.79
C GLN A 91 35.19 16.52 -11.51
N ARG A 92 34.64 17.14 -10.47
CA ARG A 92 35.28 17.18 -9.15
C ARG A 92 35.37 15.79 -8.51
N ALA A 93 34.30 15.00 -8.56
CA ALA A 93 34.26 13.66 -7.97
C ALA A 93 35.20 12.67 -8.67
N PHE A 94 35.36 12.78 -10.00
CA PHE A 94 36.14 11.86 -10.82
C PHE A 94 37.42 12.48 -11.41
N ALA A 95 37.96 13.54 -10.80
CA ALA A 95 39.10 14.29 -11.33
C ALA A 95 40.29 13.42 -11.77
N ARG A 96 40.63 12.37 -10.99
CA ARG A 96 41.74 11.45 -11.29
C ARG A 96 41.46 10.46 -12.43
N LYS A 97 40.19 10.22 -12.75
CA LYS A 97 39.75 9.31 -13.83
C LYS A 97 39.16 10.08 -15.02
N TRP A 98 39.19 11.41 -15.00
CA TRP A 98 38.52 12.25 -15.98
C TRP A 98 39.02 12.01 -17.40
N GLU A 99 40.32 11.77 -17.58
CA GLU A 99 40.91 11.46 -18.88
C GLU A 99 40.30 10.20 -19.51
N PHE A 100 40.04 9.16 -18.72
CA PHE A 100 39.37 7.95 -19.20
C PHE A 100 37.91 8.21 -19.60
N ILE A 101 37.19 9.00 -18.79
CA ILE A 101 35.81 9.41 -19.10
C ILE A 101 35.78 10.19 -20.42
N PHE A 102 36.71 11.13 -20.60
CA PHE A 102 36.82 11.93 -21.81
C PHE A 102 37.15 11.07 -23.04
N MET A 103 38.13 10.16 -22.94
CA MET A 103 38.48 9.24 -24.02
C MET A 103 37.29 8.36 -24.43
N GLN A 104 36.52 7.86 -23.46
CA GLN A 104 35.34 7.04 -23.73
C GLN A 104 34.22 7.85 -24.39
N ALA A 105 33.95 9.06 -23.91
CA ALA A 105 33.00 9.99 -24.52
C ALA A 105 33.40 10.36 -25.96
N GLU A 106 34.68 10.62 -26.21
CA GLU A 106 35.20 10.92 -27.55
C GLU A 106 35.01 9.73 -28.50
N HIS A 107 35.36 8.52 -28.04
CA HIS A 107 35.20 7.31 -28.82
C HIS A 107 33.73 7.07 -29.22
N GLN A 108 32.80 7.25 -28.27
CA GLN A 108 31.37 7.12 -28.56
C GLN A 108 30.88 8.22 -29.51
N ALA A 109 31.31 9.47 -29.34
CA ALA A 109 30.99 10.55 -30.28
C ALA A 109 31.51 10.28 -31.70
N ARG A 110 32.65 9.61 -31.86
CA ARG A 110 33.19 9.19 -33.17
C ARG A 110 32.33 8.10 -33.81
N ILE A 111 31.81 7.15 -33.03
CA ILE A 111 30.87 6.14 -33.52
C ILE A 111 29.57 6.81 -33.97
N ASP A 112 29.01 7.71 -33.14
CA ASP A 112 27.76 8.41 -33.44
C ASP A 112 27.86 9.26 -34.72
N ARG A 113 29.05 9.78 -35.05
CA ARG A 113 29.31 10.51 -36.31
C ARG A 113 29.21 9.66 -37.58
N LYS A 114 29.35 8.33 -37.47
CA LYS A 114 29.22 7.41 -38.60
C LYS A 114 27.76 7.11 -38.96
N GLN A 115 26.84 7.29 -38.01
CA GLN A 115 25.41 7.12 -38.24
C GLN A 115 24.87 8.24 -39.12
N ASP A 116 23.80 7.95 -39.85
CA ASP A 116 23.13 8.98 -40.64
C ASP A 116 22.51 10.05 -39.75
N LYS A 117 22.21 11.21 -40.35
CA LYS A 117 21.74 12.38 -39.60
C LYS A 117 20.42 12.14 -38.87
N THR A 118 19.52 11.34 -39.44
CA THR A 118 18.20 11.07 -38.88
C THR A 118 18.30 10.04 -37.77
N GLU A 119 18.99 8.93 -38.01
CA GLU A 119 19.19 7.89 -36.99
C GLU A 119 19.91 8.44 -35.76
N ARG A 120 20.99 9.20 -35.94
CA ARG A 120 21.68 9.86 -34.83
C ARG A 120 20.76 10.75 -34.01
N LYS A 121 19.88 11.53 -34.65
CA LYS A 121 18.91 12.38 -33.92
C LYS A 121 17.95 11.55 -33.06
N ILE A 122 17.57 10.36 -33.52
CA ILE A 122 16.70 9.45 -32.79
C ILE A 122 17.43 8.85 -31.60
N LEU A 123 18.63 8.30 -31.83
CA LEU A 123 19.47 7.73 -30.79
C LEU A 123 19.81 8.74 -29.69
N ASP A 124 20.22 9.96 -30.07
CA ASP A 124 20.51 11.05 -29.12
C ASP A 124 19.30 11.34 -28.21
N SER A 125 18.08 11.36 -28.79
CA SER A 125 16.85 11.65 -28.04
C SER A 125 16.41 10.51 -27.13
N GLN A 126 16.65 9.25 -27.53
CA GLN A 126 16.35 8.06 -26.73
C GLN A 126 17.27 7.95 -25.52
N GLU A 127 18.57 8.20 -25.73
CA GLU A 127 19.56 8.24 -24.64
C GLU A 127 19.29 9.41 -23.68
N ARG A 128 18.87 10.58 -24.20
CA ARG A 128 18.40 11.70 -23.34
C ARG A 128 17.24 11.27 -22.46
N ALA A 129 16.19 10.70 -23.05
CA ALA A 129 15.01 10.29 -22.28
C ALA A 129 15.31 9.21 -21.24
N PHE A 130 16.29 8.33 -21.49
CA PHE A 130 16.78 7.39 -20.49
C PHE A 130 17.37 8.11 -19.27
N TRP A 131 18.20 9.14 -19.51
CA TRP A 131 18.78 9.93 -18.42
C TRP A 131 17.75 10.83 -17.72
N ASP A 132 16.73 11.33 -18.42
CA ASP A 132 15.65 12.10 -17.81
C ASP A 132 14.84 11.27 -16.79
N VAL A 133 14.82 9.93 -16.92
CA VAL A 133 14.26 9.02 -15.89
C VAL A 133 15.20 8.85 -14.70
N HIS A 134 16.48 8.55 -14.96
CA HIS A 134 17.43 8.14 -13.92
C HIS A 134 18.12 9.31 -13.22
N ARG A 135 18.11 10.49 -13.83
CA ARG A 135 18.67 11.77 -13.34
C ARG A 135 17.65 12.87 -13.69
N PRO A 136 16.45 12.83 -13.08
CA PRO A 136 15.36 13.71 -13.45
C PRO A 136 15.67 15.18 -13.18
N VAL A 137 14.96 16.06 -13.88
CA VAL A 137 15.00 17.51 -13.66
C VAL A 137 14.69 17.80 -12.18
N PRO A 138 15.44 18.70 -11.50
CA PRO A 138 15.16 19.06 -10.12
C PRO A 138 13.70 19.48 -9.91
N GLY A 139 13.04 18.88 -8.91
CA GLY A 139 11.61 19.09 -8.63
C GLY A 139 10.69 18.04 -9.26
N CYS A 140 11.15 17.24 -10.22
CA CYS A 140 10.41 16.09 -10.71
C CYS A 140 10.55 14.88 -9.76
N VAL A 141 9.50 14.05 -9.71
CA VAL A 141 9.51 12.80 -8.93
C VAL A 141 10.49 11.81 -9.56
N ASN A 142 11.39 11.25 -8.75
CA ASN A 142 12.28 10.20 -9.20
C ASN A 142 11.57 8.84 -9.18
N THR A 143 11.18 8.37 -10.35
CA THR A 143 10.43 7.11 -10.53
C THR A 143 11.26 5.86 -10.27
N THR A 144 12.59 5.98 -10.18
CA THR A 144 13.51 4.87 -9.86
C THR A 144 13.64 4.63 -8.35
N GLU A 145 13.16 5.56 -7.51
CA GLU A 145 13.19 5.38 -6.05
C GLU A 145 12.24 4.28 -5.61
N MET A 146 12.76 3.38 -4.77
CA MET A 146 12.02 2.21 -4.32
C MET A 146 11.90 2.20 -2.79
N ASP A 147 10.71 1.83 -2.31
CA ASP A 147 10.41 1.71 -0.89
C ASP A 147 11.43 0.79 -0.18
N ILE A 148 11.92 1.24 0.99
CA ILE A 148 12.95 0.55 1.76
C ILE A 148 12.59 -0.90 2.12
N ARG A 149 11.30 -1.19 2.34
CA ARG A 149 10.80 -2.54 2.63
C ARG A 149 10.87 -3.40 1.37
N LYS A 150 10.69 -2.83 0.17
CA LYS A 150 10.85 -3.54 -1.10
C LYS A 150 12.33 -3.80 -1.41
N CYS A 151 13.21 -2.83 -1.19
CA CYS A 151 14.68 -3.00 -1.31
C CYS A 151 15.20 -4.14 -0.43
N ARG A 152 14.74 -4.20 0.84
CA ARG A 152 15.13 -5.26 1.78
C ARG A 152 14.67 -6.65 1.33
N ARG A 153 13.49 -6.75 0.72
CA ARG A 153 12.94 -8.02 0.22
C ARG A 153 13.74 -8.55 -0.98
N ILE A 154 14.11 -7.66 -1.90
CA ILE A 154 14.92 -8.00 -3.09
C ILE A 154 16.33 -8.44 -2.69
N ARG A 155 16.96 -7.75 -1.73
CA ARG A 155 18.30 -8.09 -1.24
C ARG A 155 18.35 -9.35 -0.37
N ASN A 156 17.19 -9.85 0.10
CA ASN A 156 17.15 -10.98 1.02
C ASN A 156 15.90 -11.88 0.81
N PRO A 157 15.75 -12.51 -0.37
CA PRO A 157 14.55 -13.27 -0.75
C PRO A 157 14.27 -14.45 0.20
N HIS A 158 15.30 -14.99 0.85
CA HIS A 158 15.17 -16.09 1.81
C HIS A 158 14.51 -15.69 3.14
N LYS A 159 14.57 -14.41 3.54
CA LYS A 159 13.92 -13.92 4.78
C LYS A 159 12.43 -13.64 4.59
N VAL A 160 11.98 -13.37 3.36
CA VAL A 160 10.57 -13.07 3.07
C VAL A 160 9.67 -14.30 3.26
N LYS A 161 10.20 -15.51 3.03
CA LYS A 161 9.48 -16.77 3.29
C LYS A 161 9.18 -17.03 4.78
N LYS A 162 9.81 -16.31 5.71
CA LYS A 162 9.57 -16.47 7.16
C LYS A 162 8.57 -15.49 7.76
N VAL A 163 8.27 -14.37 7.10
CA VAL A 163 7.39 -13.33 7.69
C VAL A 163 5.90 -13.58 7.38
N GLY A 164 5.57 -14.52 6.48
CA GLY A 164 4.19 -14.92 6.20
C GLY A 164 3.63 -16.06 7.08
N ARG A 165 4.39 -16.55 8.07
CA ARG A 165 3.94 -17.62 8.98
C ARG A 165 4.41 -17.33 10.39
N GLY A 166 3.62 -16.56 11.13
CA GLY A 166 3.88 -16.32 12.55
C GLY A 166 3.47 -14.94 13.02
N LEU A 167 2.17 -14.64 12.93
CA LEU A 167 1.51 -13.65 13.78
C LEU A 167 0.04 -14.13 13.89
N PRO A 168 -0.45 -14.53 15.06
CA PRO A 168 -1.88 -14.63 15.28
C PRO A 168 -2.38 -13.19 15.47
N LEU A 169 -2.81 -12.53 14.38
CA LEU A 169 -3.51 -11.26 14.50
C LEU A 169 -5.01 -11.55 14.59
N THR A 170 -5.53 -11.20 15.75
CA THR A 170 -6.95 -11.07 16.06
C THR A 170 -7.62 -10.05 15.11
N SER A 171 -8.76 -10.46 14.58
CA SER A 171 -9.90 -9.63 14.16
C SER A 171 -9.75 -8.64 12.99
N HIS A 172 -10.77 -8.77 12.13
CA HIS A 172 -11.37 -7.77 11.24
C HIS A 172 -10.75 -7.48 9.86
N HIS A 173 -11.66 -7.66 8.89
CA HIS A 173 -11.68 -7.20 7.50
C HIS A 173 -11.15 -8.19 6.46
N SER A 174 -12.13 -8.97 5.99
CA SER A 174 -12.28 -9.42 4.61
C SER A 174 -12.02 -8.28 3.61
N GLY A 175 -10.75 -8.09 3.25
CA GLY A 175 -10.39 -7.65 1.91
C GLY A 175 -9.82 -8.87 1.21
N ALA A 176 -10.35 -9.22 0.05
CA ALA A 176 -9.75 -10.21 -0.81
C ALA A 176 -8.26 -9.87 -0.97
N ALA A 177 -7.38 -10.67 -0.37
CA ALA A 177 -5.99 -10.70 -0.79
C ALA A 177 -6.01 -11.31 -2.20
N VAL A 178 -6.25 -10.46 -3.20
CA VAL A 178 -5.75 -10.71 -4.54
C VAL A 178 -4.24 -10.80 -4.34
N CYS A 179 -3.77 -12.04 -4.15
CA CYS A 179 -2.38 -12.36 -4.30
C CYS A 179 -2.04 -12.01 -5.75
N VAL A 180 -1.61 -10.79 -5.98
CA VAL A 180 -0.82 -10.44 -7.15
C VAL A 180 0.52 -11.16 -6.95
N TRP A 181 0.51 -12.47 -7.16
CA TRP A 181 1.70 -13.11 -7.70
C TRP A 181 1.99 -12.37 -8.99
N SER A 182 3.16 -11.74 -9.04
CA SER A 182 3.71 -11.11 -10.23
C SER A 182 3.37 -11.97 -11.45
N VAL A 183 2.49 -11.47 -12.31
CA VAL A 183 2.15 -12.05 -13.62
C VAL A 183 3.29 -11.75 -14.60
N TYR A 184 4.52 -12.07 -14.20
CA TYR A 184 5.70 -12.11 -15.05
C TYR A 184 6.43 -13.39 -14.69
N GLY A 185 5.95 -14.46 -15.30
CA GLY A 185 6.48 -15.81 -15.21
C GLY A 185 5.99 -16.64 -16.38
N VAL A 186 5.93 -16.02 -17.57
CA VAL A 186 5.87 -16.78 -18.82
C VAL A 186 7.30 -17.26 -19.06
N VAL A 187 7.51 -18.56 -18.93
CA VAL A 187 8.73 -19.22 -19.39
C VAL A 187 8.64 -19.25 -20.91
N GLU A 188 9.29 -18.30 -21.58
CA GLU A 188 9.65 -18.49 -22.98
C GLU A 188 10.95 -19.29 -23.04
N GLU A 189 10.90 -20.46 -23.68
CA GLU A 189 12.08 -21.16 -24.14
C GLU A 189 12.73 -20.38 -25.27
N GLY A 190 13.69 -19.54 -24.93
CA GLY A 190 14.55 -18.84 -25.88
C GLY A 190 15.98 -18.81 -25.35
N GLN A 191 16.85 -19.64 -25.94
CA GLN A 191 18.27 -19.68 -25.64
C GLN A 191 18.93 -18.31 -25.82
N THR A 192 19.38 -17.68 -24.74
CA THR A 192 20.64 -16.93 -24.72
C THR A 192 21.28 -17.04 -23.34
N SER A 193 22.55 -17.40 -23.33
CA SER A 193 23.37 -17.72 -22.17
C SER A 193 23.64 -16.51 -21.28
N SER A 194 23.31 -16.61 -19.99
CA SER A 194 23.94 -15.84 -18.91
C SER A 194 24.10 -16.70 -17.64
N PRO A 195 25.22 -16.59 -16.90
CA PRO A 195 25.56 -17.54 -15.84
C PRO A 195 25.28 -16.95 -14.45
N ALA A 196 24.07 -17.08 -13.90
CA ALA A 196 23.83 -16.90 -12.45
C ALA A 196 22.39 -17.25 -12.01
N HIS A 197 21.82 -18.39 -12.43
CA HIS A 197 20.61 -18.89 -11.77
C HIS A 197 20.68 -20.41 -11.62
N THR A 198 21.31 -20.88 -10.56
CA THR A 198 20.97 -22.19 -9.99
C THR A 198 19.59 -22.07 -9.35
N PRO A 199 18.54 -22.74 -9.85
CA PRO A 199 17.25 -22.76 -9.18
C PRO A 199 17.43 -23.47 -7.84
N SER A 200 17.30 -22.75 -6.73
CA SER A 200 17.30 -23.36 -5.41
C SER A 200 16.12 -24.32 -5.33
N ARG A 201 16.38 -25.64 -5.29
CA ARG A 201 15.36 -26.65 -4.94
C ARG A 201 14.71 -26.20 -3.63
N PRO A 202 13.38 -25.98 -3.56
CA PRO A 202 12.75 -25.72 -2.28
C PRO A 202 13.00 -26.94 -1.39
N ALA A 203 13.65 -26.71 -0.24
CA ALA A 203 13.73 -27.71 0.82
C ALA A 203 12.30 -28.21 1.06
N ARG A 204 12.08 -29.51 0.89
CA ARG A 204 10.80 -30.17 1.17
C ARG A 204 10.42 -29.83 2.61
N LYS A 205 9.51 -28.87 2.80
CA LYS A 205 8.81 -28.73 4.08
C LYS A 205 8.12 -30.06 4.31
N THR A 206 8.28 -30.60 5.51
CA THR A 206 7.84 -31.95 5.84
C THR A 206 6.34 -32.04 5.63
N THR A 207 5.91 -33.00 4.80
CA THR A 207 4.52 -33.26 4.38
C THR A 207 3.51 -33.22 5.54
N LYS A 208 3.96 -33.51 6.77
CA LYS A 208 3.15 -33.48 8.00
C LYS A 208 2.65 -32.08 8.39
N GLU A 209 3.45 -31.02 8.23
CA GLU A 209 3.01 -29.65 8.54
C GLU A 209 1.92 -29.17 7.58
N ASP A 210 2.08 -29.51 6.29
CA ASP A 210 1.09 -29.16 5.28
C ASP A 210 -0.21 -29.96 5.48
N ILE A 211 -0.13 -31.24 5.86
CA ILE A 211 -1.32 -32.04 6.23
C ILE A 211 -2.02 -31.45 7.45
N SER A 212 -1.29 -31.10 8.51
CA SER A 212 -1.87 -30.47 9.70
C SER A 212 -2.56 -29.15 9.35
N PHE A 213 -1.94 -28.32 8.51
CA PHE A 213 -2.52 -27.06 8.06
C PHE A 213 -3.82 -27.28 7.27
N LEU A 214 -3.82 -28.23 6.33
CA LEU A 214 -4.99 -28.53 5.51
C LEU A 214 -6.14 -29.09 6.34
N ASN A 215 -5.86 -29.97 7.31
CA ASN A 215 -6.86 -30.48 8.23
C ASN A 215 -7.50 -29.31 9.02
N THR A 216 -6.69 -28.39 9.56
CA THR A 216 -7.22 -27.19 10.22
C THR A 216 -8.06 -26.32 9.29
N GLN A 217 -7.76 -26.25 7.98
CA GLN A 217 -8.61 -25.52 7.03
C GLN A 217 -9.93 -26.25 6.73
N LEU A 218 -9.92 -27.58 6.65
CA LEU A 218 -11.13 -28.38 6.43
C LEU A 218 -12.10 -28.30 7.61
N ASP A 219 -11.57 -28.21 8.83
CA ASP A 219 -12.37 -28.08 10.06
C ASP A 219 -13.03 -26.68 10.20
N ARG A 220 -12.70 -25.72 9.33
CA ARG A 220 -13.31 -24.37 9.38
C ARG A 220 -14.74 -24.43 8.86
N HIS A 221 -15.68 -24.07 9.73
CA HIS A 221 -17.06 -23.85 9.32
C HIS A 221 -17.14 -22.74 8.27
N CYS A 222 -17.59 -23.12 7.07
CA CYS A 222 -17.78 -22.22 5.94
C CYS A 222 -19.27 -22.00 5.69
N MET A 223 -19.65 -20.78 5.32
CA MET A 223 -21.01 -20.45 4.91
C MET A 223 -21.14 -20.46 3.39
N LYS A 224 -22.36 -20.73 2.89
CA LYS A 224 -22.66 -20.60 1.46
C LYS A 224 -22.49 -19.15 1.02
N MET A 225 -21.91 -18.93 -0.15
CA MET A 225 -21.67 -17.58 -0.66
C MET A 225 -22.95 -16.76 -0.80
N SER A 226 -24.08 -17.38 -1.17
CA SER A 226 -25.38 -16.69 -1.20
C SER A 226 -25.77 -16.13 0.16
N LYS A 227 -25.57 -16.89 1.24
CA LYS A 227 -25.87 -16.43 2.61
C LYS A 227 -24.93 -15.34 3.09
N VAL A 228 -23.64 -15.43 2.72
CA VAL A 228 -22.69 -14.36 2.99
C VAL A 228 -23.09 -13.08 2.26
N ALA A 229 -23.43 -13.16 0.97
CA ALA A 229 -23.84 -12.02 0.17
C ALA A 229 -25.12 -11.37 0.71
N GLU A 230 -26.17 -12.16 0.96
CA GLU A 230 -27.42 -11.69 1.57
C GLU A 230 -27.18 -10.96 2.90
N SER A 231 -26.33 -11.53 3.76
CA SER A 231 -25.99 -10.92 5.06
C SER A 231 -25.23 -9.61 4.91
N LEU A 232 -24.27 -9.51 3.99
CA LEU A 232 -23.49 -8.29 3.77
C LEU A 232 -24.33 -7.17 3.15
N MET A 233 -25.20 -7.52 2.20
CA MET A 233 -26.14 -6.56 1.59
C MET A 233 -27.10 -6.01 2.65
N SER A 234 -27.74 -6.89 3.42
CA SER A 234 -28.68 -6.48 4.47
C SER A 234 -28.00 -5.61 5.54
N TYR A 235 -26.76 -5.95 5.95
CA TYR A 235 -25.99 -5.11 6.86
C TYR A 235 -25.70 -3.74 6.26
N THR A 236 -25.28 -3.68 5.00
CA THR A 236 -24.98 -2.40 4.32
C THR A 236 -26.21 -1.53 4.19
N GLU A 237 -27.36 -2.10 3.79
CA GLU A 237 -28.64 -1.40 3.70
C GLU A 237 -29.10 -0.86 5.06
N GLN A 238 -28.93 -1.63 6.13
CA GLN A 238 -29.31 -1.22 7.49
C GLN A 238 -28.52 0.01 7.97
N PHE A 239 -27.26 0.14 7.57
CA PHE A 239 -26.38 1.25 7.96
C PHE A 239 -26.28 2.36 6.93
N LEU A 240 -26.98 2.25 5.79
CA LEU A 240 -26.91 3.22 4.69
C LEU A 240 -27.28 4.65 5.15
N ASP A 241 -28.40 4.78 5.88
CA ASP A 241 -28.86 6.03 6.47
C ASP A 241 -27.88 6.60 7.52
N HIS A 242 -26.92 5.80 7.98
CA HIS A 242 -25.91 6.19 8.95
C HIS A 242 -24.57 6.59 8.32
N ASP A 243 -24.36 6.33 7.01
CA ASP A 243 -23.12 6.63 6.31
C ASP A 243 -23.07 8.08 5.82
N PRO A 244 -22.15 8.93 6.31
CA PRO A 244 -22.05 10.33 5.90
C PRO A 244 -21.67 10.56 4.42
N PHE A 245 -21.12 9.56 3.72
CA PHE A 245 -20.80 9.65 2.30
C PHE A 245 -22.00 9.41 1.39
N VAL A 246 -22.99 8.65 1.87
CA VAL A 246 -24.21 8.34 1.11
C VAL A 246 -25.36 9.24 1.53
N CYS A 247 -25.56 9.40 2.84
CA CYS A 247 -26.63 10.19 3.42
C CYS A 247 -26.02 11.36 4.22
N PRO A 248 -26.25 12.62 3.80
CA PRO A 248 -25.66 13.77 4.49
C PRO A 248 -26.10 13.78 5.97
N PRO A 249 -25.17 13.94 6.91
CA PRO A 249 -25.51 14.00 8.32
C PRO A 249 -26.20 15.32 8.65
N GLU A 250 -27.11 15.28 9.63
CA GLU A 250 -27.78 16.46 10.17
C GLU A 250 -27.08 16.91 11.47
N PRO A 251 -26.78 18.20 11.67
CA PRO A 251 -27.23 19.35 10.85
C PRO A 251 -26.46 19.52 9.54
N SER A 252 -25.16 19.21 9.50
CA SER A 252 -24.35 19.24 8.29
C SER A 252 -23.08 18.41 8.47
N ASN A 253 -22.38 18.10 7.37
CA ASN A 253 -21.08 17.43 7.41
C ASN A 253 -19.98 18.45 7.77
N PRO A 254 -19.30 18.33 8.93
CA PRO A 254 -18.32 19.31 9.39
C PRO A 254 -17.16 19.54 8.40
N TRP A 255 -16.81 18.52 7.62
CA TRP A 255 -15.74 18.61 6.63
C TRP A 255 -16.11 19.46 5.40
N ILE A 256 -17.39 19.72 5.18
CA ILE A 256 -17.91 20.50 4.04
C ILE A 256 -18.41 21.86 4.50
N SER A 257 -19.13 21.92 5.62
CA SER A 257 -19.74 23.14 6.13
C SER A 257 -18.84 23.96 7.06
N GLU A 258 -17.70 23.39 7.49
CA GLU A 258 -16.83 23.96 8.53
C GLU A 258 -17.56 24.18 9.88
N ASP A 259 -18.69 23.50 10.09
CA ASP A 259 -19.48 23.55 11.32
C ASP A 259 -19.31 22.27 12.15
N CYS A 260 -18.77 22.41 13.36
CA CYS A 260 -18.52 21.29 14.28
C CYS A 260 -19.75 20.85 15.10
N SER A 261 -20.91 21.49 14.92
CA SER A 261 -22.12 21.22 15.70
C SER A 261 -22.53 19.73 15.70
N LEU A 262 -22.29 19.00 14.61
CA LEU A 262 -22.54 17.56 14.55
C LEU A 262 -21.71 16.79 15.58
N TRP A 263 -20.41 17.06 15.67
CA TRP A 263 -19.52 16.36 16.61
C TRP A 263 -19.82 16.72 18.06
N ASP A 264 -20.19 17.98 18.32
CA ASP A 264 -20.64 18.42 19.64
C ASP A 264 -21.93 17.68 20.04
N LEU A 265 -22.87 17.51 19.11
CA LEU A 265 -24.10 16.74 19.34
C LEU A 265 -23.83 15.24 19.57
N GLU A 266 -22.91 14.64 18.82
CA GLU A 266 -22.54 13.22 18.99
C GLU A 266 -21.78 12.93 20.28
N SER A 267 -20.95 13.87 20.74
CA SER A 267 -20.20 13.77 22.01
C SER A 267 -21.04 14.18 23.22
N SER A 268 -22.14 14.90 23.01
CA SER A 268 -23.11 15.23 24.04
C SER A 268 -23.80 13.99 24.61
N ASN A 269 -24.38 14.17 25.80
CA ASN A 269 -25.30 13.20 26.41
C ASN A 269 -26.69 13.24 25.76
N GLU A 270 -26.90 14.11 24.76
CA GLU A 270 -28.16 14.22 24.04
C GLU A 270 -28.42 13.00 23.15
N LEU A 271 -29.60 12.40 23.32
CA LEU A 271 -30.01 11.18 22.64
C LEU A 271 -30.81 11.50 21.39
N THR A 272 -30.13 11.66 20.26
CA THR A 272 -30.81 11.82 18.97
C THR A 272 -31.54 10.54 18.56
N GLN A 273 -32.65 10.68 17.84
CA GLN A 273 -33.42 9.51 17.36
C GLN A 273 -32.57 8.59 16.48
N ARG A 274 -31.68 9.16 15.65
CA ARG A 274 -30.74 8.40 14.81
C ARG A 274 -29.79 7.55 15.66
N ARG A 275 -29.21 8.12 16.72
CA ARG A 275 -28.32 7.40 17.64
C ARG A 275 -29.05 6.25 18.35
N VAL A 276 -30.25 6.50 18.87
CA VAL A 276 -31.05 5.49 19.58
C VAL A 276 -31.54 4.37 18.64
N LYS A 277 -31.96 4.71 17.42
CA LYS A 277 -32.39 3.71 16.41
C LYS A 277 -31.28 2.71 16.11
N LYS A 278 -30.02 3.16 16.11
CA LYS A 278 -28.84 2.32 15.87
C LYS A 278 -28.64 1.24 16.94
N TRP A 279 -29.01 1.52 18.20
CA TRP A 279 -28.95 0.52 19.27
C TRP A 279 -29.84 -0.68 18.98
N GLY A 280 -30.97 -0.47 18.29
CA GLY A 280 -31.89 -1.52 17.88
C GLY A 280 -31.35 -2.46 16.78
N PHE A 281 -30.21 -2.15 16.18
CA PHE A 281 -29.63 -3.00 15.13
C PHE A 281 -28.95 -4.24 15.70
N SER A 282 -28.27 -4.10 16.84
CA SER A 282 -27.64 -5.21 17.55
C SER A 282 -27.29 -4.82 18.98
N LEU A 283 -27.12 -5.84 19.83
CA LEU A 283 -26.61 -5.65 21.19
C LEU A 283 -25.22 -5.00 21.18
N ASP A 284 -24.37 -5.34 20.20
CA ASP A 284 -23.04 -4.73 20.05
C ASP A 284 -23.09 -3.21 19.84
N GLU A 285 -24.03 -2.70 19.03
CA GLU A 285 -24.18 -1.25 18.84
C GLU A 285 -24.66 -0.57 20.13
N THR A 286 -25.55 -1.22 20.88
CA THR A 286 -25.98 -0.74 22.20
C THR A 286 -24.82 -0.69 23.19
N LEU A 287 -24.00 -1.74 23.27
CA LEU A 287 -22.90 -1.86 24.22
C LEU A 287 -21.67 -1.00 23.84
N ARG A 288 -21.52 -0.66 22.56
CA ARG A 288 -20.44 0.22 22.08
C ARG A 288 -20.71 1.69 22.43
N ASP A 289 -21.98 2.10 22.44
CA ASP A 289 -22.38 3.45 22.82
C ASP A 289 -22.41 3.58 24.36
N PRO A 290 -21.66 4.53 24.97
CA PRO A 290 -21.71 4.75 26.41
C PRO A 290 -23.12 5.00 26.94
N ALA A 291 -23.93 5.79 26.23
CA ALA A 291 -25.28 6.10 26.66
C ALA A 291 -26.23 4.90 26.46
N GLY A 292 -26.03 4.13 25.39
CA GLY A 292 -26.78 2.89 25.15
C GLY A 292 -26.52 1.85 26.24
N ARG A 293 -25.25 1.67 26.60
CA ARG A 293 -24.83 0.81 27.70
C ARG A 293 -25.44 1.24 29.03
N ASP A 294 -25.41 2.53 29.35
CA ASP A 294 -25.93 3.03 30.62
C ASP A 294 -27.46 2.86 30.71
N GLN A 295 -28.19 3.09 29.61
CA GLN A 295 -29.63 2.83 29.57
C GLN A 295 -29.96 1.34 29.67
N PHE A 296 -29.19 0.49 28.99
CA PHE A 296 -29.37 -0.96 29.08
C PHE A 296 -29.06 -1.49 30.48
N LEU A 297 -28.03 -0.96 31.15
CA LEU A 297 -27.71 -1.30 32.53
C LEU A 297 -28.84 -0.88 33.48
N LYS A 298 -29.37 0.35 33.36
CA LYS A 298 -30.52 0.82 34.16
C LYS A 298 -31.76 -0.06 33.98
N PHE A 299 -32.01 -0.51 32.76
CA PHE A 299 -33.09 -1.45 32.48
C PHE A 299 -32.88 -2.78 33.23
N LEU A 300 -31.69 -3.38 33.15
CA LEU A 300 -31.40 -4.62 33.87
C LEU A 300 -31.39 -4.45 35.40
N GLU A 301 -31.02 -3.27 35.90
CA GLU A 301 -31.13 -2.94 37.32
C GLU A 301 -32.58 -2.91 37.80
N SER A 302 -33.49 -2.35 36.99
CA SER A 302 -34.92 -2.36 37.31
C SER A 302 -35.55 -3.76 37.32
N GLU A 303 -34.95 -4.69 36.56
CA GLU A 303 -35.33 -6.10 36.48
C GLU A 303 -34.49 -7.00 37.41
N PHE A 304 -33.68 -6.42 38.32
CA PHE A 304 -32.79 -7.14 39.23
C PHE A 304 -31.94 -8.25 38.54
N SER A 305 -31.41 -7.96 37.35
CA SER A 305 -30.68 -8.91 36.49
C SER A 305 -29.43 -8.30 35.82
N SER A 306 -28.80 -7.36 36.51
CA SER A 306 -27.69 -6.54 35.99
C SER A 306 -26.30 -7.19 36.15
N GLU A 307 -26.20 -8.27 36.92
CA GLU A 307 -24.96 -8.99 37.26
C GLU A 307 -24.23 -9.46 36.00
N ASN A 308 -24.96 -10.02 35.02
CA ASN A 308 -24.38 -10.52 33.77
C ASN A 308 -23.68 -9.42 32.96
N LEU A 309 -24.31 -8.24 32.85
CA LEU A 309 -23.73 -7.12 32.13
C LEU A 309 -22.55 -6.52 32.90
N ARG A 310 -22.64 -6.39 34.22
CA ARG A 310 -21.52 -5.92 35.06
C ARG A 310 -20.31 -6.84 34.95
N PHE A 311 -20.52 -8.16 35.01
CA PHE A 311 -19.46 -9.14 34.79
C PHE A 311 -18.83 -8.99 33.40
N TRP A 312 -19.65 -8.90 32.34
CA TRP A 312 -19.14 -8.71 30.98
C TRP A 312 -18.30 -7.44 30.87
N LEU A 313 -18.76 -6.32 31.42
CA LEU A 313 -18.03 -5.05 31.42
C LEU A 313 -16.72 -5.14 32.20
N ALA A 314 -16.71 -5.83 33.34
CA ALA A 314 -15.51 -6.05 34.13
C ALA A 314 -14.47 -6.89 33.36
N VAL A 315 -14.91 -7.90 32.62
CA VAL A 315 -14.03 -8.70 31.73
C VAL A 315 -13.53 -7.87 30.54
N GLN A 316 -14.35 -6.97 29.98
CA GLN A 316 -13.88 -6.05 28.93
C GLN A 316 -12.86 -5.05 29.46
N ASP A 317 -13.02 -4.56 30.69
CA ASP A 317 -12.03 -3.72 31.38
C ASP A 317 -10.73 -4.50 31.59
N LEU A 318 -10.79 -5.73 32.11
CA LEU A 318 -9.64 -6.61 32.31
C LEU A 318 -8.79 -6.77 31.04
N LYS A 319 -9.43 -6.96 29.88
CA LYS A 319 -8.75 -7.10 28.57
C LYS A 319 -8.01 -5.83 28.12
N ARG A 320 -8.36 -4.66 28.67
CA ARG A 320 -7.78 -3.35 28.33
C ARG A 320 -6.77 -2.86 29.37
N ARG A 321 -6.62 -3.57 30.49
CA ARG A 321 -5.66 -3.23 31.54
C ARG A 321 -4.21 -3.50 31.12
N PRO A 322 -3.24 -2.74 31.65
CA PRO A 322 -1.83 -3.10 31.58
C PRO A 322 -1.59 -4.51 32.15
N LEU A 323 -0.66 -5.27 31.56
CA LEU A 323 -0.42 -6.67 31.93
C LEU A 323 -0.12 -6.88 33.42
N GLN A 324 0.50 -5.89 34.07
CA GLN A 324 0.80 -5.88 35.50
C GLN A 324 -0.44 -5.90 36.42
N ASP A 325 -1.56 -5.30 35.97
CA ASP A 325 -2.77 -5.15 36.79
C ASP A 325 -3.76 -6.30 36.56
N VAL A 326 -3.55 -7.08 35.48
CA VAL A 326 -4.41 -8.21 35.08
C VAL A 326 -4.58 -9.25 36.20
N PRO A 327 -3.52 -9.71 36.90
CA PRO A 327 -3.69 -10.72 37.95
C PRO A 327 -4.57 -10.24 39.11
N GLY A 328 -4.36 -9.00 39.57
CA GLY A 328 -5.15 -8.43 40.66
C GLY A 328 -6.61 -8.23 40.24
N ARG A 329 -6.83 -7.64 39.06
CA ARG A 329 -8.18 -7.42 38.54
C ARG A 329 -8.94 -8.71 38.25
N ALA A 330 -8.26 -9.77 37.79
CA ALA A 330 -8.89 -11.07 37.57
C ALA A 330 -9.38 -11.69 38.88
N GLN A 331 -8.59 -11.58 39.96
CA GLN A 331 -8.98 -12.07 41.28
C GLN A 331 -10.17 -11.28 41.84
N GLU A 332 -10.20 -9.96 41.68
CA GLU A 332 -11.37 -9.14 42.06
C GLU A 332 -12.64 -9.59 41.35
N ILE A 333 -12.58 -9.78 40.02
CA ILE A 333 -13.73 -10.23 39.22
C ILE A 333 -14.19 -11.61 39.68
N TRP A 334 -13.26 -12.52 39.98
CA TRP A 334 -13.60 -13.84 40.52
C TRP A 334 -14.37 -13.72 41.84
N GLN A 335 -13.87 -12.94 42.79
CA GLN A 335 -14.51 -12.76 44.10
C GLN A 335 -15.88 -12.06 44.02
N GLU A 336 -16.05 -11.15 43.07
CA GLU A 336 -17.28 -10.37 42.90
C GLU A 336 -18.41 -11.16 42.21
N PHE A 337 -18.08 -12.00 41.23
CA PHE A 337 -19.07 -12.62 40.33
C PHE A 337 -19.10 -14.16 40.31
N LEU A 338 -18.00 -14.85 40.67
CA LEU A 338 -17.85 -16.30 40.45
C LEU A 338 -17.59 -17.12 41.70
N ALA A 339 -16.99 -16.53 42.74
CA ALA A 339 -16.70 -17.24 43.98
C ALA A 339 -17.96 -17.74 44.70
N ASP A 340 -17.81 -18.78 45.51
CA ASP A 340 -18.90 -19.28 46.35
C ASP A 340 -19.38 -18.19 47.32
N GLY A 341 -20.64 -17.79 47.21
CA GLY A 341 -21.21 -16.69 48.00
C GLY A 341 -20.83 -15.29 47.50
N ALA A 342 -20.40 -15.17 46.24
CA ALA A 342 -20.09 -13.88 45.62
C ALA A 342 -21.28 -12.90 45.71
N PRO A 343 -21.01 -11.60 45.95
CA PRO A 343 -22.06 -10.58 46.14
C PRO A 343 -22.89 -10.31 44.88
N SER A 344 -22.36 -10.60 43.69
CA SER A 344 -23.06 -10.46 42.41
C SER A 344 -22.89 -11.74 41.58
N ALA A 345 -23.16 -12.89 42.21
CA ALA A 345 -22.98 -14.21 41.61
C ALA A 345 -23.75 -14.36 40.28
N ILE A 346 -23.04 -14.77 39.22
CA ILE A 346 -23.65 -15.12 37.93
C ILE A 346 -23.77 -16.64 37.76
N ASN A 347 -24.72 -17.08 36.95
CA ASN A 347 -24.93 -18.50 36.68
C ASN A 347 -24.15 -18.93 35.42
N LEU A 348 -23.14 -19.79 35.60
CA LEU A 348 -22.38 -20.42 34.51
C LEU A 348 -22.69 -21.91 34.45
N ASP A 349 -22.64 -22.48 33.24
CA ASP A 349 -22.66 -23.93 33.08
C ASP A 349 -21.39 -24.57 33.68
N SER A 350 -21.48 -25.83 34.12
CA SER A 350 -20.41 -26.51 34.84
C SER A 350 -19.10 -26.55 34.05
N HIS A 351 -19.18 -26.77 32.74
CA HIS A 351 -18.01 -26.83 31.87
C HIS A 351 -17.31 -25.47 31.77
N SER A 352 -18.07 -24.38 31.63
CA SER A 352 -17.50 -23.03 31.65
C SER A 352 -16.90 -22.66 33.01
N TYR A 353 -17.57 -23.04 34.11
CA TYR A 353 -17.07 -22.78 35.47
C TYR A 353 -15.76 -23.52 35.76
N GLU A 354 -15.65 -24.81 35.39
CA GLU A 354 -14.41 -25.60 35.58
C GLU A 354 -13.21 -25.07 34.78
N ARG A 355 -13.47 -24.40 33.65
CA ARG A 355 -12.42 -23.86 32.78
C ARG A 355 -11.96 -22.46 33.20
N THR A 356 -12.81 -21.71 33.89
CA THR A 356 -12.57 -20.31 34.30
C THR A 356 -11.69 -20.29 35.53
#